data_AF-A0ABD0Z5U9-F1
#
_entry.id   AF-A0ABD0Z5U9-F1
#
_cell.length_a   1.000
_cell.length_b   1.000
_cell.length_c   1.000
_cell.angle_alpha   90.00
_cell.angle_beta   90.00
_cell.angle_gamma   90.00
#
_symmetry.space_group_name_H-M   'P 1'
#
loop_
_entity.id
_entity.type
_entity.pdbx_description
1 polymer ?
#
loop_
_entity_poly.entity_id
_entity_poly.type
_entity_poly.pdbx_seq_one_letter_code
_entity_poly.pdbx_strand_id
1 'polypeptide(L)'
;KIIINLKQSYLLQICEKIKLVGVKESLNTLESEYKNDDIYQKKVKNLSRKYEQIRRTRPDGNCFFRAFGFAYFEQLMYNHDKFSSFEDFARRSKDKLISLGFPPFTLEDFHDVFMEVVNIVGRGAESAEELYRVFNEQGYSDYVVVYLRLITSAHLQENAEFYQNFIEGNRSIVDFCHQEVEPMYKESDHIHIIALSSTLNVGVRVRYMDRGEESDVIAHDFPEGSDVAIHLLYRPGHYDILYPTS
;
A
#
# COMPACT_ATOMS: atom_id res chain seq x y z
N LYS A 1 -17.53 -24.84 2.77
CA LYS A 1 -16.37 -24.58 3.66
C LYS A 1 -15.10 -25.30 3.17
N ILE A 2 -15.08 -26.63 3.01
CA ILE A 2 -13.88 -27.38 2.56
C ILE A 2 -13.38 -26.96 1.16
N ILE A 3 -14.27 -26.80 0.17
CA ILE A 3 -13.90 -26.37 -1.20
C ILE A 3 -13.36 -24.93 -1.25
N ILE A 4 -13.87 -24.04 -0.38
CA ILE A 4 -13.39 -22.66 -0.26
C ILE A 4 -11.97 -22.67 0.32
N ASN A 5 -11.73 -23.41 1.40
CA ASN A 5 -10.41 -23.54 2.00
C ASN A 5 -9.37 -24.15 1.05
N LEU A 6 -9.76 -25.15 0.24
CA LEU A 6 -8.85 -25.75 -0.76
C LEU A 6 -8.50 -24.79 -1.91
N LYS A 7 -9.46 -23.97 -2.36
CA LYS A 7 -9.17 -22.91 -3.33
C LYS A 7 -8.26 -21.83 -2.73
N GLN A 8 -8.50 -21.45 -1.48
CA GLN A 8 -7.71 -20.45 -0.78
C GLN A 8 -6.27 -20.92 -0.53
N SER A 9 -6.08 -22.18 -0.12
CA SER A 9 -4.75 -22.78 0.04
C SER A 9 -3.98 -22.90 -1.28
N TYR A 10 -4.67 -23.23 -2.37
CA TYR A 10 -4.06 -23.30 -3.70
C TYR A 10 -3.65 -21.93 -4.23
N LEU A 11 -4.49 -20.90 -4.03
CA LEU A 11 -4.18 -19.52 -4.39
C LEU A 11 -2.98 -19.00 -3.59
N LEU A 12 -2.89 -19.30 -2.29
CA LEU A 12 -1.74 -18.97 -1.45
C LEU A 12 -0.44 -19.58 -2.01
N GLN A 13 -0.45 -20.85 -2.39
CA GLN A 13 0.72 -21.53 -2.98
C GLN A 13 1.14 -20.95 -4.34
N ILE A 14 0.22 -20.38 -5.12
CA ILE A 14 0.55 -19.66 -6.34
C ILE A 14 1.15 -18.29 -6.00
N CYS A 15 0.59 -17.59 -5.01
CA CYS A 15 1.07 -16.28 -4.58
C CYS A 15 2.51 -16.34 -4.03
N GLU A 16 2.86 -17.41 -3.31
CA GLU A 16 4.22 -17.60 -2.79
C GLU A 16 5.30 -17.66 -3.88
N LYS A 17 4.94 -18.03 -5.11
CA LYS A 17 5.84 -18.04 -6.27
C LYS A 17 6.02 -16.66 -6.90
N ILE A 18 5.16 -15.71 -6.58
CA ILE A 18 5.21 -14.33 -7.06
C ILE A 18 6.06 -13.54 -6.07
N LYS A 19 6.96 -12.69 -6.57
CA LYS A 19 7.71 -11.76 -5.71
C LYS A 19 6.77 -10.88 -4.89
N LEU A 20 7.17 -10.52 -3.68
CA LEU A 20 6.41 -9.61 -2.81
C LEU A 20 6.24 -8.24 -3.49
N VAL A 21 7.34 -7.75 -4.06
CA VAL A 21 7.43 -6.56 -4.89
C VAL A 21 8.19 -6.94 -6.15
N GLY A 22 7.56 -6.82 -7.32
CA GLY A 22 8.15 -7.13 -8.62
C GLY A 22 9.21 -6.13 -9.06
N VAL A 23 9.86 -6.37 -10.21
CA VAL A 23 10.72 -5.36 -10.86
C VAL A 23 9.89 -4.26 -11.52
N LYS A 24 10.49 -3.13 -11.89
CA LYS A 24 9.86 -2.16 -12.80
C LYS A 24 9.75 -2.79 -14.18
N GLU A 25 8.54 -2.83 -14.72
CA GLU A 25 8.21 -3.36 -16.04
C GLU A 25 7.59 -2.26 -16.89
N SER A 26 7.75 -2.33 -18.21
CA SER A 26 6.98 -1.46 -19.11
C SER A 26 5.48 -1.73 -18.93
N LEU A 27 4.67 -0.67 -18.96
CA LEU A 27 3.21 -0.81 -18.86
C LEU A 27 2.62 -1.67 -19.99
N ASN A 28 3.32 -1.83 -21.10
CA ASN A 28 2.96 -2.73 -22.21
C ASN A 28 2.77 -4.19 -21.77
N THR A 29 3.33 -4.61 -20.62
CA THR A 29 3.06 -5.95 -20.08
C THR A 29 1.58 -6.13 -19.71
N LEU A 30 0.87 -5.06 -19.32
CA LEU A 30 -0.58 -5.10 -19.09
C LEU A 30 -1.36 -5.25 -20.41
N GLU A 31 -0.92 -4.62 -21.51
CA GLU A 31 -1.58 -4.79 -22.81
C GLU A 31 -1.57 -6.26 -23.24
N SER A 32 -0.45 -6.94 -22.99
CA SER A 32 -0.29 -8.37 -23.26
C SER A 32 -1.18 -9.25 -22.37
N GLU A 33 -1.41 -8.86 -21.12
CA GLU A 33 -2.28 -9.55 -20.15
C GLU A 33 -3.76 -9.50 -20.58
N TYR A 34 -4.19 -8.36 -21.14
CA TYR A 34 -5.57 -8.13 -21.58
C TYR A 34 -5.76 -8.29 -23.11
N LYS A 35 -4.88 -9.04 -23.79
CA LYS A 35 -4.90 -9.18 -25.26
C LYS A 35 -6.23 -9.67 -25.87
N ASN A 36 -7.09 -10.29 -25.07
CA ASN A 36 -8.39 -10.81 -25.48
C ASN A 36 -9.58 -10.08 -24.83
N ASP A 37 -9.35 -8.92 -24.20
CA ASP A 37 -10.40 -8.11 -23.55
C ASP A 37 -10.33 -6.67 -24.07
N ASP A 38 -11.16 -6.36 -25.07
CA ASP A 38 -11.17 -5.07 -25.77
C ASP A 38 -11.43 -3.88 -24.84
N ILE A 39 -12.19 -4.08 -23.76
CA ILE A 39 -12.50 -3.02 -22.79
C ILE A 39 -11.22 -2.68 -22.02
N TYR A 40 -10.56 -3.69 -21.45
CA TYR A 40 -9.31 -3.47 -20.73
C TYR A 40 -8.18 -3.00 -21.65
N GLN A 41 -8.10 -3.45 -22.91
CA GLN A 41 -7.10 -2.93 -23.84
C GLN A 41 -7.23 -1.42 -24.06
N LYS A 42 -8.46 -0.92 -24.25
CA LYS A 42 -8.69 0.52 -24.41
C LYS A 42 -8.25 1.30 -23.17
N LYS A 43 -8.58 0.79 -21.97
CA LYS A 43 -8.17 1.38 -20.69
C LYS A 43 -6.66 1.39 -20.51
N VAL A 44 -5.99 0.27 -20.77
CA VAL A 44 -4.52 0.18 -20.69
C VAL A 44 -3.87 1.12 -21.69
N LYS A 45 -4.35 1.18 -22.95
CA LYS A 45 -3.81 2.11 -23.95
C LYS A 45 -3.91 3.58 -23.53
N ASN A 46 -5.01 3.96 -22.87
CA ASN A 46 -5.17 5.31 -22.32
C ASN A 46 -4.29 5.53 -21.09
N LEU A 47 -4.09 4.50 -20.26
CA LEU A 47 -3.18 4.53 -19.12
C LEU A 47 -1.71 4.70 -19.56
N SER A 48 -1.30 4.03 -20.65
CA SER A 48 0.05 4.12 -21.25
C SER A 48 0.41 5.52 -21.76
N ARG A 49 -0.56 6.43 -21.89
CA ARG A 49 -0.31 7.84 -22.20
C ARG A 49 0.10 8.67 -20.99
N LYS A 50 -0.15 8.17 -19.78
CA LYS A 50 0.02 8.86 -18.49
C LYS A 50 1.12 8.21 -17.64
N TYR A 51 1.41 6.93 -17.87
CA TYR A 51 2.35 6.13 -17.11
C TYR A 51 3.20 5.27 -18.06
N GLU A 52 4.49 5.16 -17.75
CA GLU A 52 5.43 4.38 -18.57
C GLU A 52 5.68 2.98 -18.00
N GLN A 53 5.69 2.88 -16.67
CA GLN A 53 6.08 1.65 -15.98
C GLN A 53 5.07 1.26 -14.91
N ILE A 54 5.07 -0.04 -14.61
CA ILE A 54 4.33 -0.67 -13.51
C ILE A 54 5.30 -1.51 -12.69
N ARG A 55 5.07 -1.58 -11.37
CA ARG A 55 5.70 -2.55 -10.49
C ARG A 55 4.62 -3.35 -9.78
N ARG A 56 4.58 -4.64 -10.06
CA ARG A 56 3.54 -5.54 -9.55
C ARG A 56 3.77 -5.86 -8.08
N THR A 57 2.70 -6.05 -7.31
CA THR A 57 2.81 -6.59 -5.94
C THR A 57 2.16 -7.95 -5.81
N ARG A 58 2.51 -8.71 -4.77
CA ARG A 58 1.88 -10.01 -4.51
C ARG A 58 0.40 -9.82 -4.13
N PRO A 59 -0.56 -10.56 -4.73
CA PRO A 59 -1.97 -10.48 -4.37
C PRO A 59 -2.28 -11.32 -3.12
N ASP A 60 -1.67 -10.95 -1.98
CA ASP A 60 -1.80 -11.64 -0.69
C ASP A 60 -2.76 -10.94 0.28
N GLY A 61 -3.49 -9.92 -0.16
CA GLY A 61 -4.32 -9.07 0.71
C GLY A 61 -3.52 -7.99 1.46
N ASN A 62 -2.19 -7.96 1.35
CA ASN A 62 -1.35 -6.86 1.85
C ASN A 62 -0.91 -5.90 0.74
N CYS A 63 -1.31 -6.17 -0.51
CA CYS A 63 -0.88 -5.46 -1.71
C CYS A 63 -0.94 -3.92 -1.58
N PHE A 64 -2.00 -3.35 -0.99
CA PHE A 64 -2.08 -1.90 -0.76
C PHE A 64 -0.93 -1.38 0.11
N PHE A 65 -0.81 -1.88 1.35
CA PHE A 65 0.23 -1.43 2.29
C PHE A 65 1.63 -1.68 1.74
N ARG A 66 1.83 -2.79 1.05
CA ARG A 66 3.11 -3.14 0.44
C ARG A 66 3.46 -2.23 -0.73
N ALA A 67 2.50 -1.97 -1.62
CA ALA A 67 2.66 -1.06 -2.76
C ALA A 67 2.90 0.39 -2.28
N PHE A 68 2.07 0.86 -1.35
CA PHE A 68 2.19 2.17 -0.74
C PHE A 68 3.55 2.34 -0.06
N GLY A 69 3.92 1.41 0.83
CA GLY A 69 5.15 1.49 1.60
C GLY A 69 6.39 1.54 0.70
N PHE A 70 6.46 0.65 -0.30
CA PHE A 70 7.58 0.64 -1.23
C PHE A 70 7.65 1.93 -2.06
N ALA A 71 6.53 2.38 -2.64
CA ALA A 71 6.49 3.59 -3.45
C ALA A 71 6.84 4.84 -2.64
N TYR A 72 6.34 4.94 -1.42
CA TYR A 72 6.64 6.06 -0.52
C TYR A 72 8.13 6.09 -0.15
N PHE A 73 8.69 4.95 0.25
CA PHE A 73 10.10 4.86 0.61
C PHE A 73 11.02 5.14 -0.58
N GLU A 74 10.67 4.66 -1.78
CA GLU A 74 11.40 5.00 -3.00
C GLU A 74 11.38 6.51 -3.27
N GLN A 75 10.27 7.22 -3.01
CA GLN A 75 10.21 8.68 -3.13
C GLN A 75 11.07 9.41 -2.10
N LEU A 76 11.04 8.95 -0.84
CA LEU A 76 11.81 9.57 0.25
C LEU A 76 13.32 9.49 0.02
N MET A 77 13.83 8.45 -0.67
CA MET A 77 15.24 8.32 -1.03
C MET A 77 15.78 9.49 -1.88
N TYR A 78 14.90 10.22 -2.58
CA TYR A 78 15.26 11.36 -3.43
C TYR A 78 14.85 12.71 -2.83
N ASN A 79 14.29 12.73 -1.61
CA ASN A 79 13.83 13.96 -0.96
C ASN A 79 14.22 13.97 0.53
N HIS A 80 15.41 14.49 0.83
CA HIS A 80 15.98 14.51 2.18
C HIS A 80 15.12 15.26 3.20
N ASP A 81 14.49 16.37 2.82
CA ASP A 81 13.65 17.17 3.73
C ASP A 81 12.39 16.39 4.15
N LYS A 82 11.73 15.74 3.17
CA LYS A 82 10.60 14.85 3.45
C LYS A 82 11.03 13.62 4.25
N PHE A 83 12.20 13.05 3.95
CA PHE A 83 12.74 11.92 4.69
C PHE A 83 12.97 12.27 6.16
N SER A 84 13.64 13.39 6.46
CA SER A 84 13.91 13.81 7.85
C SER A 84 12.62 13.98 8.65
N SER A 85 11.61 14.60 8.04
CA SER A 85 10.28 14.75 8.67
C SER A 85 9.61 13.40 8.94
N PHE A 86 9.71 12.47 7.98
CA PHE A 86 9.15 11.13 8.11
C PHE A 86 9.91 10.28 9.15
N GLU A 87 11.24 10.36 9.20
CA GLU A 87 12.05 9.63 10.18
C GLU A 87 11.69 10.03 11.61
N ASP A 88 11.51 11.34 11.86
CA ASP A 88 11.07 11.86 13.15
C ASP A 88 9.65 11.43 13.50
N PHE A 89 8.76 11.32 12.50
CA PHE A 89 7.43 10.75 12.69
C PHE A 89 7.51 9.26 13.07
N ALA A 90 8.25 8.46 12.27
CA ALA A 90 8.42 7.02 12.46
C ALA A 90 9.05 6.67 13.81
N ARG A 91 9.97 7.51 14.31
CA ARG A 91 10.58 7.31 15.64
C ARG A 91 9.55 7.50 16.76
N ARG A 92 8.70 8.53 16.64
CA ARG A 92 7.69 8.90 17.67
C ARG A 92 6.39 8.11 17.58
N SER A 93 6.10 7.48 16.45
CA SER A 93 4.86 6.71 16.26
C SER A 93 4.74 5.53 17.23
N LYS A 94 5.85 4.96 17.70
CA LYS A 94 5.83 3.90 18.73
C LYS A 94 5.19 4.37 20.02
N ASP A 95 5.66 5.49 20.58
CA ASP A 95 5.11 6.04 21.83
C ASP A 95 3.64 6.41 21.66
N LYS A 96 3.27 6.90 20.46
CA LYS A 96 1.89 7.21 20.12
C LYS A 96 1.00 5.97 20.14
N LEU A 97 1.42 4.88 19.50
CA LEU A 97 0.70 3.60 19.53
C LEU A 97 0.55 3.08 20.96
N ILE A 98 1.60 3.14 21.78
CA ILE A 98 1.53 2.74 23.19
C ILE A 98 0.49 3.58 23.96
N SER A 99 0.44 4.90 23.72
CA SER A 99 -0.53 5.79 24.36
C SER A 99 -1.99 5.48 24.01
N LEU A 100 -2.23 4.83 22.86
CA LEU A 100 -3.54 4.38 22.40
C LEU A 100 -3.89 2.96 22.90
N GLY A 101 -3.03 2.35 23.71
CA GLY A 101 -3.26 1.04 24.32
C GLY A 101 -2.76 -0.16 23.52
N PHE A 102 -1.96 0.06 22.46
CA PHE A 102 -1.33 -1.04 21.73
C PHE A 102 -0.28 -1.73 22.63
N PRO A 103 -0.19 -3.08 22.63
CA PRO A 103 0.71 -3.79 23.56
C PRO A 103 2.19 -3.48 23.26
N PRO A 104 2.96 -2.93 24.22
CA PRO A 104 4.33 -2.48 23.95
C PRO A 104 5.27 -3.59 23.47
N PHE A 105 5.19 -4.76 24.11
CA PHE A 105 6.10 -5.89 23.81
C PHE A 105 5.99 -6.39 22.36
N THR A 106 4.77 -6.44 21.81
CA THR A 106 4.58 -6.84 20.40
C THR A 106 4.97 -5.73 19.44
N LEU A 107 4.85 -4.47 19.87
CA LEU A 107 5.12 -3.32 19.02
C LEU A 107 6.63 -3.07 18.82
N GLU A 108 7.44 -3.41 19.82
CA GLU A 108 8.89 -3.19 19.81
C GLU A 108 9.55 -3.90 18.62
N ASP A 109 9.31 -5.19 18.45
CA ASP A 109 9.86 -5.98 17.34
C ASP A 109 9.43 -5.42 15.96
N PHE A 110 8.17 -5.01 15.80
CA PHE A 110 7.69 -4.42 14.54
C PHE A 110 8.30 -3.05 14.28
N HIS A 111 8.45 -2.22 15.32
CA HIS A 111 9.04 -0.89 15.21
C HIS A 111 10.51 -0.96 14.86
N ASP A 112 11.26 -1.85 15.49
CA ASP A 112 12.70 -1.96 15.29
C ASP A 112 13.02 -2.38 13.84
N VAL A 113 12.34 -3.40 13.32
CA VAL A 113 12.48 -3.81 11.91
C VAL A 113 11.98 -2.71 10.95
N PHE A 114 10.90 -2.00 11.29
CA PHE A 114 10.46 -0.85 10.49
C PHE A 114 11.55 0.21 10.42
N MET A 115 12.17 0.57 11.55
CA MET A 115 13.23 1.55 11.63
C MET A 115 14.52 1.09 10.93
N GLU A 116 14.83 -0.20 10.90
CA GLU A 116 15.92 -0.74 10.07
C GLU A 116 15.69 -0.41 8.58
N VAL A 117 14.47 -0.60 8.08
CA VAL A 117 14.12 -0.24 6.69
C VAL A 117 14.13 1.27 6.48
N VAL A 118 13.66 2.06 7.44
CA VAL A 118 13.75 3.54 7.38
C VAL A 118 15.21 4.00 7.31
N ASN A 119 16.12 3.36 8.05
CA ASN A 119 17.55 3.66 7.99
C ASN A 119 18.16 3.34 6.63
N ILE A 120 17.69 2.27 5.95
CA ILE A 120 18.07 1.99 4.57
C ILE A 120 17.66 3.18 3.68
N VAL A 121 16.41 3.63 3.77
CA VAL A 121 15.89 4.79 3.02
C VAL A 121 16.70 6.06 3.25
N GLY A 122 17.13 6.31 4.49
CA GLY A 122 17.93 7.48 4.86
C GLY A 122 19.32 7.53 4.25
N ARG A 123 19.83 6.40 3.75
CA ARG A 123 21.07 6.37 2.96
C ARG A 123 20.89 6.86 1.53
N GLY A 124 19.67 7.18 1.10
CA GLY A 124 19.41 7.78 -0.21
C GLY A 124 19.42 6.79 -1.39
N ALA A 125 19.48 7.35 -2.60
CA ALA A 125 19.26 6.63 -3.86
C ALA A 125 20.23 5.47 -4.11
N GLU A 126 21.46 5.52 -3.58
CA GLU A 126 22.44 4.44 -3.68
C GLU A 126 21.98 3.13 -3.05
N SER A 127 21.01 3.19 -2.12
CA SER A 127 20.49 2.03 -1.40
C SER A 127 19.19 1.46 -2.00
N ALA A 128 18.77 1.95 -3.18
CA ALA A 128 17.51 1.53 -3.82
C ALA A 128 17.45 0.02 -4.11
N GLU A 129 18.58 -0.60 -4.50
CA GLU A 129 18.64 -2.06 -4.71
C GLU A 129 18.51 -2.83 -3.39
N GLU A 130 19.06 -2.28 -2.30
CA GLU A 130 18.94 -2.88 -0.98
C GLU A 130 17.51 -2.76 -0.44
N LEU A 131 16.84 -1.62 -0.63
CA LEU A 131 15.42 -1.46 -0.34
C LEU A 131 14.58 -2.51 -1.08
N TYR A 132 14.84 -2.68 -2.38
CA TYR A 132 14.16 -3.67 -3.20
C TYR A 132 14.39 -5.11 -2.70
N ARG A 133 15.61 -5.42 -2.27
CA ARG A 133 15.95 -6.72 -1.67
C ARG A 133 15.19 -6.95 -0.36
N VAL A 134 15.24 -6.02 0.60
CA VAL A 134 14.58 -6.20 1.91
C VAL A 134 13.06 -6.26 1.78
N PHE A 135 12.45 -5.52 0.85
CA PHE A 135 11.01 -5.66 0.56
C PHE A 135 10.63 -7.01 -0.06
N ASN A 136 11.59 -7.78 -0.55
CA ASN A 136 11.40 -9.15 -1.01
C ASN A 136 11.86 -10.21 -0.01
N GLU A 137 12.34 -9.80 1.16
CA GLU A 137 12.54 -10.68 2.31
C GLU A 137 11.25 -10.69 3.15
N GLN A 138 10.65 -11.87 3.34
CA GLN A 138 9.32 -12.00 3.94
C GLN A 138 9.22 -11.35 5.33
N GLY A 139 10.25 -11.52 6.17
CA GLY A 139 10.30 -10.93 7.52
C GLY A 139 10.24 -9.40 7.49
N TYR A 140 11.15 -8.75 6.76
CA TYR A 140 11.17 -7.29 6.63
C TYR A 140 9.89 -6.75 5.99
N SER A 141 9.48 -7.31 4.86
CA SER A 141 8.33 -6.80 4.10
C SER A 141 7.04 -6.91 4.90
N ASP A 142 6.81 -8.02 5.61
CA ASP A 142 5.62 -8.19 6.43
C ASP A 142 5.66 -7.32 7.69
N TYR A 143 6.82 -7.14 8.32
CA TYR A 143 6.94 -6.26 9.48
C TYR A 143 6.68 -4.80 9.11
N VAL A 144 7.15 -4.36 7.93
CA VAL A 144 6.79 -3.04 7.38
C VAL A 144 5.28 -2.92 7.17
N VAL A 145 4.64 -3.93 6.56
CA VAL A 145 3.18 -3.95 6.37
C VAL A 145 2.44 -3.88 7.71
N VAL A 146 2.84 -4.69 8.70
CA VAL A 146 2.24 -4.68 10.04
C VAL A 146 2.34 -3.28 10.63
N TYR A 147 3.52 -2.67 10.61
CA TYR A 147 3.71 -1.35 11.22
C TYR A 147 2.87 -0.26 10.53
N LEU A 148 2.76 -0.29 9.18
CA LEU A 148 1.88 0.61 8.44
C LEU A 148 0.39 0.39 8.77
N ARG A 149 -0.04 -0.87 8.97
CA ARG A 149 -1.41 -1.19 9.44
C ARG A 149 -1.68 -0.63 10.83
N LEU A 150 -0.73 -0.75 11.75
CA LEU A 150 -0.85 -0.22 13.11
C LEU A 150 -0.93 1.31 13.11
N ILE A 151 -0.07 2.00 12.36
CA ILE A 151 -0.14 3.46 12.18
C ILE A 151 -1.51 3.88 11.60
N THR A 152 -2.02 3.12 10.63
CA THR A 152 -3.34 3.37 10.04
C THR A 152 -4.47 3.18 11.07
N SER A 153 -4.41 2.11 11.87
CA SER A 153 -5.37 1.85 12.95
C SER A 153 -5.37 3.00 13.98
N ALA A 154 -4.20 3.45 14.40
CA ALA A 154 -4.06 4.58 15.32
C ALA A 154 -4.76 5.83 14.78
N HIS A 155 -4.49 6.21 13.53
CA HIS A 155 -5.12 7.39 12.93
C HIS A 155 -6.64 7.30 12.87
N LEU A 156 -7.16 6.12 12.50
CA LEU A 156 -8.61 5.88 12.48
C LEU A 156 -9.21 6.05 13.88
N GLN A 157 -8.58 5.46 14.90
CA GLN A 157 -9.04 5.54 16.30
C GLN A 157 -9.00 6.97 16.86
N GLU A 158 -7.96 7.74 16.55
CA GLU A 158 -7.84 9.15 16.97
C GLU A 158 -8.91 10.04 16.35
N ASN A 159 -9.31 9.73 15.13
CA ASN A 159 -10.28 10.50 14.36
C ASN A 159 -11.61 9.74 14.26
N ALA A 160 -11.95 8.96 15.30
CA ALA A 160 -13.08 8.04 15.27
C ALA A 160 -14.41 8.76 14.95
N GLU A 161 -14.64 9.96 15.48
CA GLU A 161 -15.86 10.74 15.22
C GLU A 161 -16.08 11.00 13.71
N PHE A 162 -15.00 11.31 12.99
CA PHE A 162 -15.04 11.49 11.54
C PHE A 162 -15.28 10.16 10.83
N TYR A 163 -14.43 9.16 11.12
CA TYR A 163 -14.43 7.89 10.39
C TYR A 163 -15.64 7.00 10.67
N GLN A 164 -16.31 7.16 11.82
CA GLN A 164 -17.48 6.36 12.22
C GLN A 164 -18.62 6.42 11.20
N ASN A 165 -18.72 7.52 10.44
CA ASN A 165 -19.75 7.71 9.40
C ASN A 165 -19.48 6.92 8.11
N PHE A 166 -18.27 6.36 7.95
CA PHE A 166 -17.84 5.67 6.74
C PHE A 166 -17.71 4.15 6.92
N ILE A 167 -17.94 3.63 8.12
CA ILE A 167 -17.88 2.20 8.39
C ILE A 167 -19.27 1.58 8.43
N GLU A 168 -19.43 0.44 7.77
CA GLU A 168 -20.69 -0.30 7.72
C GLU A 168 -20.91 -1.17 8.96
N GLY A 169 -22.20 -1.40 9.27
CA GLY A 169 -22.64 -2.11 10.47
C GLY A 169 -22.44 -1.25 11.72
N ASN A 170 -23.29 -1.38 12.73
CA ASN A 170 -23.22 -0.61 13.98
C ASN A 170 -21.99 -0.97 14.87
N ARG A 171 -20.81 -1.17 14.27
CA ARG A 171 -19.53 -1.47 14.92
C ARG A 171 -18.80 -0.17 15.25
N SER A 172 -18.03 -0.20 16.33
CA SER A 172 -17.15 0.92 16.67
C SER A 172 -15.94 0.97 15.73
N ILE A 173 -15.28 2.13 15.65
CA ILE A 173 -14.01 2.27 14.92
C ILE A 173 -12.93 1.33 15.46
N VAL A 174 -12.89 1.12 16.78
CA VAL A 174 -11.94 0.17 17.41
C VAL A 174 -12.21 -1.25 16.92
N ASP A 175 -13.47 -1.69 16.90
CA ASP A 175 -13.84 -3.02 16.39
C ASP A 175 -13.52 -3.16 14.90
N PHE A 176 -13.74 -2.11 14.11
CA PHE A 176 -13.35 -2.08 12.71
C PHE A 176 -11.84 -2.25 12.54
N CYS A 177 -11.03 -1.52 13.30
CA CYS A 177 -9.58 -1.61 13.26
C CYS A 177 -9.08 -3.03 13.58
N HIS A 178 -9.55 -3.61 14.68
CA HIS A 178 -9.18 -4.97 15.09
C HIS A 178 -9.58 -6.05 14.07
N GLN A 179 -10.64 -5.84 13.27
CA GLN A 179 -11.17 -6.84 12.35
C GLN A 179 -10.70 -6.67 10.91
N GLU A 180 -10.50 -5.44 10.44
CA GLU A 180 -10.31 -5.13 9.02
C GLU A 180 -9.05 -4.29 8.72
N VAL A 181 -8.34 -3.79 9.72
CA VAL A 181 -7.13 -2.96 9.51
C VAL A 181 -5.89 -3.67 10.00
N GLU A 182 -5.86 -4.03 11.28
CA GLU A 182 -4.69 -4.59 11.97
C GLU A 182 -4.33 -6.01 11.51
N PRO A 183 -5.28 -6.91 11.24
CA PRO A 183 -4.94 -8.26 10.80
C PRO A 183 -4.27 -8.26 9.43
N MET A 184 -3.20 -9.06 9.30
CA MET A 184 -2.54 -9.32 8.04
C MET A 184 -3.49 -10.02 7.04
N TYR A 185 -3.21 -9.84 5.75
CA TYR A 185 -3.94 -10.45 4.63
C TYR A 185 -5.41 -9.99 4.49
N LYS A 186 -5.80 -8.93 5.21
CA LYS A 186 -7.07 -8.23 5.03
C LYS A 186 -6.98 -7.18 3.94
N GLU A 187 -7.93 -7.23 3.01
CA GLU A 187 -8.06 -6.29 1.91
C GLU A 187 -8.17 -4.85 2.43
N SER A 188 -7.70 -3.90 1.61
CA SER A 188 -7.72 -2.48 1.92
C SER A 188 -8.60 -1.75 0.92
N ASP A 189 -9.37 -0.80 1.44
CA ASP A 189 -10.30 0.03 0.68
C ASP A 189 -10.03 1.51 0.94
N HIS A 190 -10.87 2.40 0.42
CA HIS A 190 -10.72 3.85 0.47
C HIS A 190 -10.38 4.39 1.87
N ILE A 191 -11.03 3.86 2.90
CA ILE A 191 -10.80 4.29 4.30
C ILE A 191 -9.34 4.06 4.75
N HIS A 192 -8.71 2.96 4.35
CA HIS A 192 -7.30 2.68 4.63
C HIS A 192 -6.37 3.64 3.87
N ILE A 193 -6.71 3.94 2.61
CA ILE A 193 -5.94 4.86 1.76
C ILE A 193 -5.97 6.26 2.34
N ILE A 194 -7.16 6.77 2.68
CA ILE A 194 -7.35 8.09 3.27
C ILE A 194 -6.62 8.20 4.60
N ALA A 195 -6.78 7.21 5.48
CA ALA A 195 -6.13 7.23 6.79
C ALA A 195 -4.59 7.21 6.67
N LEU A 196 -4.02 6.33 5.85
CA LEU A 196 -2.57 6.23 5.72
C LEU A 196 -1.97 7.45 5.01
N SER A 197 -2.58 7.92 3.93
CA SER A 197 -2.14 9.13 3.21
C SER A 197 -2.19 10.39 4.09
N SER A 198 -3.25 10.53 4.90
CA SER A 198 -3.40 11.64 5.85
C SER A 198 -2.37 11.54 6.98
N THR A 199 -2.14 10.34 7.51
CA THR A 199 -1.16 10.11 8.59
C THR A 199 0.26 10.48 8.17
N LEU A 200 0.64 10.13 6.94
CA LEU A 200 1.98 10.36 6.40
C LEU A 200 2.10 11.67 5.61
N ASN A 201 1.01 12.45 5.54
CA ASN A 201 0.91 13.71 4.81
C ASN A 201 1.47 13.61 3.38
N VAL A 202 1.01 12.60 2.64
CA VAL A 202 1.47 12.33 1.27
C VAL A 202 0.30 12.14 0.32
N GLY A 203 0.34 12.85 -0.82
CA GLY A 203 -0.66 12.71 -1.87
C GLY A 203 -0.53 11.37 -2.61
N VAL A 204 -1.63 10.63 -2.69
CA VAL A 204 -1.74 9.36 -3.40
C VAL A 204 -2.78 9.48 -4.51
N ARG A 205 -2.43 9.11 -5.74
CA ARG A 205 -3.38 8.93 -6.83
C ARG A 205 -3.61 7.46 -7.08
N VAL A 206 -4.86 7.04 -7.00
CA VAL A 206 -5.27 5.68 -7.38
C VAL A 206 -6.01 5.72 -8.70
N ARG A 207 -5.56 4.92 -9.65
CA ARG A 207 -6.16 4.72 -10.97
C ARG A 207 -7.05 3.48 -10.92
N TYR A 208 -8.36 3.64 -11.00
CA TYR A 208 -9.33 2.54 -10.92
C TYR A 208 -9.59 1.97 -12.30
N MET A 209 -9.09 0.77 -12.53
CA MET A 209 -9.27 0.04 -13.78
C MET A 209 -10.29 -1.08 -13.57
N ASP A 210 -11.54 -0.78 -13.92
CA ASP A 210 -12.68 -1.67 -13.84
C ASP A 210 -13.25 -2.03 -15.23
N ARG A 211 -14.38 -2.73 -15.25
CA ARG A 211 -15.15 -3.01 -16.48
C ARG A 211 -16.18 -1.93 -16.83
N GLY A 212 -16.07 -0.73 -16.25
CA GLY A 212 -16.94 0.38 -16.60
C GLY A 212 -16.82 0.74 -18.08
N GLU A 213 -17.92 1.26 -18.64
CA GLU A 213 -17.99 1.64 -20.07
C GLU A 213 -17.02 2.78 -20.44
N GLU A 214 -16.56 3.54 -19.45
CA GLU A 214 -15.57 4.60 -19.63
C GLU A 214 -14.25 4.03 -20.15
N SER A 215 -13.75 4.60 -21.24
CA SER A 215 -12.47 4.19 -21.82
C SER A 215 -11.26 4.63 -21.00
N ASP A 216 -11.43 5.62 -20.11
CA ASP A 216 -10.37 6.13 -19.26
C ASP A 216 -10.34 5.39 -17.91
N VAL A 217 -9.15 5.36 -17.31
CA VAL A 217 -8.93 4.86 -15.96
C VAL A 217 -9.09 6.04 -15.00
N ILE A 218 -10.18 6.02 -14.23
CA ILE A 218 -10.57 7.11 -13.33
C ILE A 218 -9.47 7.32 -12.29
N ALA A 219 -9.07 8.58 -12.06
CA ALA A 219 -8.15 8.93 -10.99
C ALA A 219 -8.91 9.46 -9.79
N HIS A 220 -8.54 8.96 -8.61
CA HIS A 220 -8.92 9.54 -7.33
C HIS A 220 -7.65 9.92 -6.58
N ASP A 221 -7.62 11.15 -6.08
CA ASP A 221 -6.50 11.69 -5.32
C ASP A 221 -6.86 11.74 -3.84
N PHE A 222 -5.91 11.33 -3.00
CA PHE A 222 -6.07 11.22 -1.56
C PHE A 222 -4.90 11.91 -0.85
N PRO A 223 -5.15 12.99 -0.10
CA PRO A 223 -6.37 13.81 -0.09
C PRO A 223 -6.63 14.50 -1.44
N GLU A 224 -7.88 14.90 -1.69
CA GLU A 224 -8.23 15.66 -2.90
C GLU A 224 -7.45 16.99 -2.97
N GLY A 225 -6.95 17.32 -4.16
CA GLY A 225 -6.18 18.56 -4.38
C GLY A 225 -4.75 18.56 -3.82
N SER A 226 -4.27 17.43 -3.30
CA SER A 226 -2.88 17.29 -2.85
C SER A 226 -1.89 17.16 -4.00
N ASP A 227 -0.64 17.56 -3.74
CA ASP A 227 0.48 17.23 -4.62
C ASP A 227 0.76 15.72 -4.56
N VAL A 228 0.42 15.03 -5.65
CA VAL A 228 0.53 13.57 -5.74
C VAL A 228 1.98 13.15 -5.86
N ALA A 229 2.43 12.29 -4.93
CA ALA A 229 3.77 11.68 -4.96
C ALA A 229 3.72 10.17 -5.22
N ILE A 230 2.62 9.50 -4.84
CA ILE A 230 2.45 8.05 -5.00
C ILE A 230 1.36 7.79 -6.03
N HIS A 231 1.63 6.90 -6.99
CA HIS A 231 0.64 6.47 -7.98
C HIS A 231 0.41 4.97 -7.88
N LEU A 232 -0.84 4.57 -7.70
CA LEU A 232 -1.25 3.18 -7.63
C LEU A 232 -2.26 2.85 -8.73
N LEU A 233 -2.21 1.62 -9.23
CA LEU A 233 -3.25 1.03 -10.07
C LEU A 233 -4.11 0.15 -9.18
N TYR A 234 -5.41 0.43 -9.11
CA TYR A 234 -6.38 -0.50 -8.55
C TYR A 234 -7.02 -1.32 -9.67
N ARG A 235 -6.94 -2.64 -9.52
CA ARG A 235 -7.72 -3.64 -10.25
C ARG A 235 -8.61 -4.32 -9.22
N PRO A 236 -9.78 -4.88 -9.56
CA PRO A 236 -10.69 -5.45 -8.56
C PRO A 236 -9.97 -6.37 -7.55
N GLY A 237 -9.86 -5.91 -6.29
CA GLY A 237 -9.17 -6.60 -5.18
C GLY A 237 -7.64 -6.52 -5.15
N HIS A 238 -6.98 -5.68 -5.95
CA HIS A 238 -5.52 -5.66 -6.06
C HIS A 238 -4.91 -4.30 -6.39
N TYR A 239 -3.75 -4.02 -5.80
CA TYR A 239 -2.99 -2.79 -6.01
C TYR A 239 -1.59 -3.07 -6.58
N ASP A 240 -1.22 -2.30 -7.59
CA ASP A 240 0.14 -2.24 -8.15
C ASP A 240 0.65 -0.80 -8.13
N ILE A 241 1.97 -0.61 -8.24
CA ILE A 241 2.58 0.73 -8.30
C ILE A 241 2.69 1.17 -9.76
N LEU A 242 2.29 2.42 -10.05
CA LEU A 242 2.47 3.06 -11.34
C LEU A 242 3.56 4.12 -11.29
N TYR A 243 4.28 4.30 -12.40
CA TYR A 243 5.29 5.35 -12.55
C TYR A 243 4.89 6.29 -13.69
N PRO A 244 4.61 7.57 -13.40
CA PRO A 244 4.24 8.55 -14.42
C PRO A 244 5.32 8.67 -15.49
N THR A 245 4.91 8.98 -16.72
CA THR A 245 5.84 9.37 -17.77
C THR A 245 6.53 10.67 -17.35
N SER A 246 7.87 10.71 -17.42
CA SER A 246 8.67 11.90 -17.15
C SER A 246 8.58 12.95 -18.26
#